data_AF-A0A2V5NHY5-F1
#
_entry.id   AF-A0A2V5NHY5-F1
#
_cell.length_a   1.000
_cell.length_b   1.000
_cell.length_c   1.000
_cell.angle_alpha   90.00
_cell.angle_beta   90.00
_cell.angle_gamma   90.00
#
_symmetry.space_group_name_H-M   'P 1'
#
loop_
_entity.id
_entity.type
_entity.pdbx_description
1 polymer ?
#
loop_
_entity_poly.entity_id
_entity_poly.type
_entity_poly.pdbx_seq_one_letter_code
_entity_poly.pdbx_strand_id
1 'polypeptide(L)'
;MKDSVVRGRLLQLLYGRRDEGAIAFGHSKEAIPPPEGINRRDWLGAVAQLAEYGLIDWKPTEDRSGRGLLEGFASISEAGIKVIETGCEPPIRIAFDQARRATAAETQQPATPASAAQQAGVIEAMEKVIAAIEQAQVSDQEKKEARSLLRKLLAGRAAAKVLGAGARSLRAKYLAE
;
A
#
# COMPACT_ATOMS: atom_id res chain seq x y z
N MET A 1 20.06 -10.53 16.26
CA MET A 1 19.20 -9.52 15.60
C MET A 1 17.85 -9.50 16.32
N LYS A 2 17.15 -8.36 16.40
CA LYS A 2 15.88 -8.26 17.14
C LYS A 2 14.73 -8.94 16.40
N ASP A 3 13.81 -9.57 17.11
CA ASP A 3 12.65 -10.27 16.52
C ASP A 3 11.78 -9.36 15.65
N SER A 4 11.65 -8.08 16.03
CA SER A 4 10.91 -7.08 15.25
C SER A 4 11.49 -6.86 13.86
N VAL A 5 12.81 -7.01 13.70
CA VAL A 5 13.50 -6.89 12.42
C VAL A 5 13.28 -8.15 11.59
N VAL A 6 13.31 -9.34 12.21
CA VAL A 6 12.99 -10.61 11.52
C VAL A 6 11.60 -10.55 10.91
N ARG A 7 10.59 -10.13 11.70
CA ARG A 7 9.21 -9.95 11.24
C ARG A 7 9.11 -8.95 10.09
N GLY A 8 9.81 -7.82 10.18
CA GLY A 8 9.80 -6.80 9.13
C GLY A 8 10.38 -7.32 7.82
N ARG A 9 11.50 -8.06 7.88
CA ARG A 9 12.11 -8.70 6.70
C ARG A 9 11.21 -9.76 6.09
N LEU A 10 10.55 -10.57 6.90
CA LEU A 10 9.63 -11.60 6.42
C LEU A 10 8.42 -10.99 5.72
N LEU A 11 7.81 -9.97 6.33
CA LEU A 11 6.66 -9.29 5.75
C LEU A 11 7.03 -8.58 4.43
N GLN A 12 8.21 -7.96 4.35
CA GLN A 12 8.73 -7.36 3.12
C GLN A 12 9.00 -8.40 2.02
N LEU A 13 9.52 -9.58 2.38
CA LEU A 13 9.73 -10.67 1.44
C LEU A 13 8.39 -11.13 0.81
N LEU A 14 7.37 -11.36 1.65
CA LEU A 14 6.06 -11.78 1.18
C LEU A 14 5.36 -10.69 0.35
N TYR A 15 5.52 -9.41 0.73
CA TYR A 15 4.99 -8.29 -0.06
C TYR A 15 5.63 -8.20 -1.45
N GLY A 16 6.95 -8.37 -1.54
CA GLY A 16 7.67 -8.34 -2.81
C GLY A 16 7.33 -9.49 -3.75
N ARG A 17 6.79 -10.60 -3.21
CA ARG A 17 6.43 -11.82 -3.95
C ARG A 17 4.93 -12.10 -3.94
N ARG A 18 4.12 -11.09 -3.63
CA ARG A 18 2.65 -11.24 -3.47
C ARG A 18 1.95 -11.75 -4.72
N ASP A 19 2.51 -11.48 -5.89
CA ASP A 19 1.96 -11.93 -7.18
C ASP A 19 2.31 -13.39 -7.51
N GLU A 20 3.22 -14.02 -6.76
CA GLU A 20 3.63 -15.42 -6.94
C GLU A 20 2.72 -16.41 -6.18
N GLY A 21 1.77 -15.90 -5.40
CA GLY A 21 0.91 -16.72 -4.55
C GLY A 21 1.56 -17.15 -3.23
N ALA A 22 1.14 -18.30 -2.70
CA ALA A 22 1.61 -18.77 -1.40
C ALA A 22 3.00 -19.41 -1.48
N ILE A 23 3.90 -18.99 -0.60
CA ILE A 23 5.33 -19.33 -0.62
C ILE A 23 5.63 -20.36 0.46
N ALA A 24 6.46 -21.36 0.15
CA ALA A 24 6.82 -22.41 1.08
C ALA A 24 7.80 -21.93 2.18
N PHE A 25 7.55 -22.38 3.42
CA PHE A 25 8.42 -22.25 4.59
C PHE A 25 8.52 -23.62 5.29
N GLY A 26 9.63 -23.86 5.98
CA GLY A 26 9.88 -25.13 6.66
C GLY A 26 11.23 -25.74 6.26
N HIS A 27 11.29 -27.06 6.13
CA HIS A 27 12.49 -27.83 5.79
C HIS A 27 12.44 -28.44 4.38
N SER A 28 11.35 -28.24 3.65
CA SER A 28 11.25 -28.66 2.24
C SER A 28 12.33 -27.99 1.37
N LYS A 29 12.71 -28.64 0.27
CA LYS A 29 13.71 -28.10 -0.67
C LYS A 29 13.27 -26.80 -1.33
N GLU A 30 11.96 -26.58 -1.41
CA GLU A 30 11.34 -25.40 -2.00
C GLU A 30 11.11 -24.29 -0.97
N ALA A 31 11.33 -24.58 0.32
CA ALA A 31 11.14 -23.61 1.39
C ALA A 31 12.18 -22.48 1.29
N ILE A 32 11.72 -21.26 1.48
CA ILE A 32 12.61 -20.11 1.47
C ILE A 32 13.52 -20.14 2.70
N PRO A 33 14.85 -20.20 2.50
CA PRO A 33 15.78 -20.25 3.61
C PRO A 33 15.78 -18.91 4.36
N PRO A 34 16.12 -18.93 5.66
CA PRO A 34 16.32 -17.69 6.39
C PRO A 34 17.47 -16.88 5.75
N PRO A 35 17.34 -15.55 5.63
CA PRO A 35 18.44 -14.68 5.23
C PRO A 35 19.67 -14.83 6.13
N GLU A 36 20.83 -14.38 5.65
CA GLU A 36 22.08 -14.39 6.41
C GLU A 36 21.92 -13.69 7.77
N GLY A 37 22.47 -14.29 8.82
CA GLY A 37 22.38 -13.78 10.19
C GLY A 37 21.03 -14.01 10.89
N ILE A 38 20.09 -14.71 10.25
CA ILE A 38 18.82 -15.15 10.86
C ILE A 38 18.87 -16.69 11.00
N ASN A 39 18.61 -17.22 12.20
CA ASN A 39 18.48 -18.67 12.34
C ASN A 39 17.08 -19.15 11.93
N ARG A 40 16.95 -20.43 11.57
CA ARG A 40 15.69 -21.02 11.09
C ARG A 40 14.56 -20.96 12.13
N ARG A 41 14.88 -21.10 13.42
CA ARG A 41 13.88 -21.04 14.50
C ARG A 41 13.25 -19.65 14.57
N ASP A 42 14.05 -18.60 14.56
CA ASP A 42 13.56 -17.21 14.62
C ASP A 42 12.77 -16.85 13.36
N TRP A 43 13.19 -17.38 12.20
CA TRP A 43 12.49 -17.22 10.93
C TRP A 43 11.09 -17.84 10.95
N LEU A 44 10.98 -19.10 11.36
CA LEU A 44 9.68 -19.78 11.49
C LEU A 44 8.85 -19.22 12.65
N GLY A 45 9.48 -18.77 13.74
CA GLY A 45 8.82 -18.06 14.82
C GLY A 45 8.19 -16.75 14.36
N ALA A 46 8.85 -16.00 13.47
CA ALA A 46 8.29 -14.81 12.86
C ALA A 46 7.09 -15.12 11.95
N VAL A 47 7.09 -16.25 11.22
CA VAL A 47 5.91 -16.72 10.47
C VAL A 47 4.74 -16.92 11.43
N ALA A 48 4.93 -17.70 12.49
CA ALA A 48 3.88 -17.98 13.47
C ALA A 48 3.30 -16.71 14.08
N GLN A 49 4.15 -15.77 14.48
CA GLN A 49 3.72 -14.48 15.03
C GLN A 49 2.99 -13.61 14.00
N LEU A 50 3.45 -13.54 12.75
CA LEU A 50 2.76 -12.75 11.74
C LEU A 50 1.38 -13.34 11.41
N ALA A 51 1.26 -14.67 11.43
CA ALA A 51 0.00 -15.38 11.23
C ALA A 51 -0.96 -15.18 12.42
N GLU A 52 -0.47 -15.28 13.65
CA GLU A 52 -1.25 -15.04 14.88
C GLU A 52 -1.94 -13.67 14.87
N TYR A 53 -1.28 -12.66 14.32
CA TYR A 53 -1.80 -11.29 14.23
C TYR A 53 -2.42 -10.96 12.88
N GLY A 54 -2.68 -11.96 12.03
CA GLY A 54 -3.40 -11.82 10.76
C GLY A 54 -2.68 -10.98 9.70
N LEU A 55 -1.36 -10.78 9.84
CA LEU A 55 -0.56 -10.04 8.85
C LEU A 55 -0.14 -10.92 7.66
N ILE A 56 -0.27 -12.24 7.80
CA ILE A 56 -0.10 -13.22 6.74
C ILE A 56 -1.18 -14.29 6.86
N ASP A 57 -1.50 -14.93 5.74
CA ASP A 57 -2.29 -16.16 5.73
C ASP A 57 -1.34 -17.35 5.78
N TRP A 58 -1.46 -18.19 6.81
CA TRP A 58 -0.61 -19.36 7.02
C TRP A 58 -1.39 -20.64 6.80
N LYS A 59 -0.89 -21.51 5.93
CA LYS A 59 -1.43 -22.85 5.67
C LYS A 59 -0.40 -23.90 6.08
N PRO A 60 -0.52 -24.50 7.27
CA PRO A 60 0.40 -25.53 7.70
C PRO A 60 0.29 -26.76 6.80
N THR A 61 1.41 -27.42 6.53
CA THR A 61 1.46 -28.76 5.92
C THR A 61 1.75 -29.79 6.99
N GLU A 62 1.13 -30.97 6.88
CA GLU A 62 1.42 -32.08 7.80
C GLU A 62 2.87 -32.53 7.66
N ASP A 63 3.67 -32.22 8.67
CA ASP A 63 4.96 -32.84 8.92
C ASP A 63 4.72 -34.33 9.23
N ARG A 64 5.28 -35.23 8.41
CA ARG A 64 5.24 -36.69 8.65
C ARG A 64 6.07 -37.14 9.87
N SER A 65 6.71 -36.22 10.58
CA SER A 65 7.69 -36.45 11.65
C SER A 65 7.08 -36.37 13.06
N GLY A 66 5.82 -35.94 13.20
CA GLY A 66 5.14 -35.79 14.51
C GLY A 66 5.80 -34.78 15.46
N ARG A 67 6.79 -34.02 14.98
CA ARG A 67 7.51 -33.00 15.74
C ARG A 67 7.04 -31.65 15.26
N GLY A 68 5.90 -31.21 15.78
CA GLY A 68 5.20 -29.98 15.38
C GLY A 68 6.12 -28.78 15.20
N LEU A 69 6.55 -28.54 13.96
CA LEU A 69 7.39 -27.42 13.55
C LEU A 69 7.09 -27.04 12.10
N LEU A 70 6.01 -26.26 11.95
CA LEU A 70 5.90 -25.09 11.07
C LEU A 70 6.36 -25.25 9.61
N GLU A 71 6.14 -26.41 8.99
CA GLU A 71 6.11 -26.47 7.53
C GLU A 71 4.76 -25.95 7.04
N GLY A 72 4.79 -25.20 5.95
CA GLY A 72 3.57 -24.65 5.38
C GLY A 72 3.82 -23.58 4.35
N PHE A 73 2.72 -23.03 3.86
CA PHE A 73 2.72 -21.98 2.86
C PHE A 73 2.19 -20.68 3.47
N ALA A 74 2.89 -19.58 3.19
CA ALA A 74 2.50 -18.25 3.62
C ALA A 74 2.21 -17.35 2.43
N SER A 75 1.14 -16.56 2.50
CA SER A 75 0.92 -15.40 1.63
C SER A 75 0.70 -14.16 2.49
N ILE A 76 1.05 -12.98 1.97
CA ILE A 76 0.74 -11.74 2.68
C ILE A 76 -0.77 -11.50 2.67
N SER A 77 -1.35 -11.09 3.80
CA SER A 77 -2.76 -10.73 3.89
C SER A 77 -2.98 -9.27 3.50
N GLU A 78 -4.23 -8.86 3.32
CA GLU A 78 -4.57 -7.44 3.12
C GLU A 78 -4.08 -6.54 4.27
N ALA A 79 -4.14 -7.03 5.51
CA ALA A 79 -3.64 -6.30 6.67
C ALA A 79 -2.11 -6.15 6.63
N GLY A 80 -1.39 -7.20 6.22
CA GLY A 80 0.06 -7.16 6.01
C GLY A 80 0.48 -6.18 4.92
N ILE A 81 -0.23 -6.20 3.79
CA ILE A 81 -0.05 -5.24 2.68
C ILE A 81 -0.24 -3.81 3.20
N LYS A 82 -1.35 -3.56 3.91
CA LYS A 82 -1.66 -2.24 4.46
C LYS A 82 -0.56 -1.75 5.42
N VAL A 83 -0.04 -2.59 6.30
CA VAL A 83 1.07 -2.22 7.21
C VAL A 83 2.30 -1.74 6.43
N ILE A 84 2.61 -2.36 5.28
CA ILE A 84 3.75 -1.96 4.45
C ILE A 84 3.46 -0.68 3.66
N GLU A 85 2.30 -0.59 2.99
CA GLU A 85 1.98 0.50 2.06
C GLU A 85 1.59 1.81 2.77
N THR A 86 0.81 1.69 3.85
CA THR A 86 0.28 2.86 4.57
C THR A 86 1.12 3.26 5.77
N GLY A 87 2.01 2.38 6.23
CA GLY A 87 2.72 2.56 7.50
C GLY A 87 1.80 2.59 8.71
N CYS A 88 0.56 2.07 8.61
CA CYS A 88 -0.32 1.88 9.76
C CYS A 88 0.39 1.12 10.88
N GLU A 89 0.11 1.50 12.12
CA GLU A 89 0.73 0.86 13.28
C GLU A 89 0.36 -0.64 13.31
N PRO A 90 1.34 -1.54 13.21
CA PRO A 90 1.07 -2.97 13.24
C PRO A 90 0.67 -3.41 14.65
N PRO A 91 -0.19 -4.45 14.77
CA PRO A 91 -0.62 -4.98 16.07
C PRO A 91 0.52 -5.65 16.87
N ILE A 92 1.67 -5.86 16.23
CA ILE A 92 2.92 -6.29 16.87
C ILE A 92 4.07 -5.39 16.46
N ARG A 93 5.09 -5.28 17.31
CA ARG A 93 6.29 -4.50 16.99
C ARG A 93 6.99 -5.07 15.75
N ILE A 94 7.04 -4.28 14.67
CA ILE A 94 7.75 -4.61 13.43
C ILE A 94 8.71 -3.47 13.11
N ALA A 95 9.95 -3.81 12.77
CA ALA A 95 10.96 -2.85 12.36
C ALA A 95 11.31 -3.10 10.88
N PHE A 96 11.05 -2.11 10.04
CA PHE A 96 11.44 -2.13 8.63
C PHE A 96 12.80 -1.44 8.48
N ASP A 97 13.73 -2.05 7.75
CA ASP A 97 15.02 -1.42 7.43
C ASP A 97 14.74 -0.12 6.64
N GLN A 98 15.10 1.03 7.23
CA GLN A 98 14.84 2.37 6.68
C GLN A 98 15.43 2.56 5.26
N ALA A 99 16.49 1.82 4.92
CA ALA A 99 17.16 1.90 3.62
C ALA A 99 16.28 1.44 2.43
N ARG A 100 15.18 0.71 2.65
CA ARG A 100 14.25 0.28 1.58
C ARG A 100 12.93 1.06 1.50
N ARG A 101 12.68 2.00 2.41
CA ARG A 101 11.52 2.91 2.27
C ARG A 101 11.65 3.86 1.06
N ALA A 102 12.85 4.04 0.55
CA ALA A 102 13.12 4.93 -0.58
C ALA A 102 12.70 4.36 -1.95
N THR A 103 12.56 3.04 -2.11
CA THR A 103 12.21 2.43 -3.41
C THR A 103 10.75 2.00 -3.52
N ALA A 104 9.98 2.01 -2.42
CA ALA A 104 8.55 1.73 -2.42
C ALA A 104 7.67 3.01 -2.38
N ALA A 105 8.30 4.19 -2.38
CA ALA A 105 7.59 5.47 -2.34
C ALA A 105 6.94 5.86 -3.69
N GLU A 106 7.11 5.07 -4.75
CA GLU A 106 6.62 5.44 -6.08
C GLU A 106 5.30 4.79 -6.51
N THR A 107 4.73 3.83 -5.77
CA THR A 107 3.49 3.20 -6.21
C THR A 107 2.51 2.96 -5.07
N GLN A 108 1.42 3.73 -5.13
CA GLN A 108 0.12 3.47 -4.53
C GLN A 108 0.01 3.65 -3.01
N GLN A 109 -0.27 4.90 -2.61
CA GLN A 109 -0.99 5.17 -1.37
C GLN A 109 -2.45 4.69 -1.49
N PRO A 110 -2.94 3.85 -0.56
CA PRO A 110 -4.36 3.67 -0.33
C PRO A 110 -4.97 4.97 0.18
N ALA A 111 -6.19 5.27 -0.27
CA ALA A 111 -6.97 6.44 0.10
C ALA A 111 -7.27 6.48 1.62
N THR A 112 -6.29 6.93 2.40
CA THR A 112 -6.52 7.63 3.68
C THR A 112 -7.16 8.98 3.36
N PRO A 113 -7.95 9.58 4.27
CA PRO A 113 -8.36 10.97 4.09
C PRO A 113 -7.08 11.78 3.85
N ALA A 114 -6.96 12.35 2.65
CA ALA A 114 -5.70 12.92 2.21
C ALA A 114 -5.22 13.91 3.28
N SER A 115 -3.96 13.80 3.70
CA SER A 115 -3.38 14.78 4.61
C SER A 115 -3.55 16.17 4.01
N ALA A 116 -3.71 17.23 4.82
CA ALA A 116 -3.93 18.58 4.29
C ALA A 116 -2.86 18.99 3.25
N ALA A 117 -1.62 18.51 3.42
CA ALA A 117 -0.52 18.71 2.46
C ALA A 117 -0.73 17.97 1.12
N GLN A 118 -1.24 16.73 1.15
CA GLN A 118 -1.55 15.98 -0.07
C GLN A 118 -2.78 16.55 -0.77
N GLN A 119 -3.81 16.98 -0.02
CA GLN A 119 -4.96 17.68 -0.61
C GLN A 119 -4.52 18.97 -1.29
N ALA A 120 -3.63 19.75 -0.68
CA ALA A 120 -3.09 20.97 -1.27
C ALA A 120 -2.37 20.69 -2.60
N GLY A 121 -1.51 19.66 -2.67
CA GLY A 121 -0.82 19.29 -3.91
C GLY A 121 -1.76 18.84 -5.03
N VAL A 122 -2.81 18.07 -4.70
CA VAL A 122 -3.81 17.63 -5.69
C VAL A 122 -4.69 18.81 -6.14
N ILE A 123 -5.05 19.73 -5.23
CA ILE A 123 -5.76 20.97 -5.57
C ILE A 123 -4.91 21.82 -6.52
N GLU A 124 -3.62 22.00 -6.23
CA GLU A 124 -2.70 22.77 -7.09
C GLU A 124 -2.56 22.13 -8.47
N ALA A 125 -2.41 20.81 -8.54
CA ALA A 125 -2.35 20.08 -9.81
C ALA A 125 -3.64 20.26 -10.62
N MET A 126 -4.80 20.22 -9.95
CA MET A 126 -6.09 20.47 -10.60
C MET A 126 -6.22 21.91 -11.11
N GLU A 127 -5.73 22.91 -10.36
CA GLU A 127 -5.69 24.30 -10.84
C GLU A 127 -4.84 24.45 -12.11
N LYS A 128 -3.68 23.77 -12.17
CA LYS A 128 -2.82 23.78 -13.36
C LYS A 128 -3.50 23.15 -14.57
N VAL A 129 -4.22 22.04 -14.39
CA VAL A 129 -4.99 21.40 -15.47
C VAL A 129 -6.09 22.33 -15.98
N ILE A 130 -6.83 22.97 -15.08
CA ILE A 130 -7.87 23.94 -15.44
C ILE A 130 -7.26 25.10 -16.24
N ALA A 131 -6.16 25.68 -15.75
CA ALA A 131 -5.47 26.78 -16.43
C ALA A 131 -4.93 26.38 -17.81
N ALA A 132 -4.42 25.16 -17.97
CA ALA A 132 -3.93 24.66 -19.24
C ALA A 132 -5.07 24.51 -20.27
N ILE A 133 -6.25 24.05 -19.84
CA ILE A 133 -7.44 23.97 -20.70
C ILE A 133 -7.89 25.37 -21.14
N GLU A 134 -7.86 26.35 -20.25
CA GLU A 134 -8.19 27.74 -20.59
C GLU A 134 -7.24 28.35 -21.63
N GLN A 135 -5.96 28.04 -21.52
CA GLN A 135 -4.91 28.54 -22.40
C GLN A 135 -4.77 27.75 -23.71
N ALA A 136 -5.40 26.57 -23.81
CA ALA A 136 -5.34 25.75 -25.00
C ALA A 136 -5.94 26.50 -26.21
N GLN A 137 -5.31 26.36 -27.38
CA GLN A 137 -5.81 26.91 -28.64
C GLN A 137 -6.82 25.96 -29.28
N VAL A 138 -7.95 25.78 -28.60
CA VAL A 138 -9.10 25.00 -29.05
C VAL A 138 -10.32 25.91 -29.16
N SER A 139 -11.38 25.43 -29.82
CA SER A 139 -12.60 26.23 -30.00
C SER A 139 -13.28 26.54 -28.67
N ASP A 140 -14.03 27.64 -28.62
CA ASP A 140 -14.81 28.02 -27.43
C ASP A 140 -15.82 26.94 -27.02
N GLN A 141 -16.33 26.19 -27.99
CA GLN A 141 -17.25 25.08 -27.75
C GLN A 141 -16.54 23.94 -27.01
N GLU A 142 -15.35 23.56 -27.43
CA GLU A 142 -14.54 22.53 -26.76
C GLU A 142 -14.12 22.97 -25.35
N LYS A 143 -13.81 24.26 -25.15
CA LYS A 143 -13.55 24.80 -23.80
C LYS A 143 -14.77 24.70 -22.90
N LYS A 144 -15.96 25.03 -23.40
CA LYS A 144 -17.22 24.91 -22.65
C LYS A 144 -17.53 23.46 -22.27
N GLU A 145 -17.28 22.52 -23.17
CA GLU A 145 -17.47 21.09 -22.91
C GLU A 145 -16.48 20.58 -21.85
N ALA A 146 -15.20 20.94 -21.96
CA ALA A 146 -14.20 20.62 -20.96
C ALA A 146 -14.55 21.17 -19.58
N ARG A 147 -14.99 22.43 -19.49
CA ARG A 147 -15.50 23.03 -18.24
C ARG A 147 -16.70 22.27 -17.67
N SER A 148 -17.64 21.84 -18.52
CA SER A 148 -18.81 21.07 -18.10
C SER A 148 -18.42 19.72 -17.50
N LEU A 149 -17.46 19.02 -18.12
CA LEU A 149 -16.93 17.75 -17.61
C LEU A 149 -16.18 17.93 -16.28
N LEU A 150 -15.35 18.97 -16.17
CA LEU A 150 -14.66 19.32 -14.93
C LEU A 150 -15.65 19.63 -13.80
N ARG A 151 -16.73 20.37 -14.08
CA ARG A 151 -17.79 20.61 -13.09
C ARG A 151 -18.42 19.32 -12.59
N LYS A 152 -18.74 18.39 -13.50
CA LYS A 152 -19.31 17.08 -13.15
C LYS A 152 -18.34 16.25 -12.31
N LEU A 153 -17.05 16.25 -12.67
CA LEU A 153 -16.00 15.58 -11.92
C LEU A 153 -15.90 16.12 -10.49
N LEU A 154 -15.80 17.45 -10.32
CA LEU A 154 -15.66 18.10 -9.02
C LEU A 154 -16.92 18.00 -8.15
N ALA A 155 -18.10 17.85 -8.75
CA ALA A 155 -19.35 17.58 -8.04
C ALA A 155 -19.48 16.11 -7.56
N GLY A 156 -18.63 15.21 -8.06
CA GLY A 156 -18.66 13.79 -7.74
C GLY A 156 -18.24 13.50 -6.29
N ARG A 157 -18.81 12.43 -5.73
CA ARG A 157 -18.50 11.96 -4.37
C ARG A 157 -17.02 11.59 -4.19
N ALA A 158 -16.38 11.10 -5.25
CA ALA A 158 -14.95 10.80 -5.27
C ALA A 158 -14.10 12.08 -5.11
N ALA A 159 -14.42 13.14 -5.84
CA ALA A 159 -13.74 14.43 -5.73
C ALA A 159 -13.90 15.02 -4.32
N ALA A 160 -15.08 14.93 -3.71
CA ALA A 160 -15.29 15.38 -2.34
C ALA A 160 -14.42 14.61 -1.31
N LYS A 161 -14.17 13.31 -1.54
CA LYS A 161 -13.28 12.49 -0.68
C LYS A 161 -11.80 12.86 -0.84
N VAL A 162 -11.37 13.24 -2.05
CA VAL A 162 -9.96 13.50 -2.36
C VAL A 162 -9.56 14.96 -2.13
N LEU A 163 -10.42 15.91 -2.53
CA LEU A 163 -10.13 17.34 -2.51
C LEU A 163 -10.78 18.08 -1.32
N GLY A 164 -11.66 17.41 -0.56
CA GLY A 164 -12.38 18.02 0.56
C GLY A 164 -13.11 19.31 0.16
N ALA A 165 -12.90 20.38 0.95
CA ALA A 165 -13.46 21.70 0.66
C ALA A 165 -12.86 22.37 -0.60
N GLY A 166 -11.69 21.90 -1.07
CA GLY A 166 -11.02 22.38 -2.27
C GLY A 166 -11.84 22.16 -3.55
N ALA A 167 -12.57 21.05 -3.66
CA ALA A 167 -13.45 20.79 -4.81
C ALA A 167 -14.50 21.90 -5.00
N ARG A 168 -15.10 22.38 -3.90
CA ARG A 168 -16.08 23.48 -3.93
C ARG A 168 -15.41 24.80 -4.31
N SER A 169 -14.22 25.07 -3.76
CA SER A 169 -13.47 26.30 -4.04
C SER A 169 -13.04 26.39 -5.50
N LEU A 170 -12.53 25.29 -6.08
CA LEU A 170 -12.15 25.21 -7.50
C LEU A 170 -13.34 25.43 -8.42
N ARG A 171 -14.48 24.81 -8.09
CA ARG A 171 -15.71 24.98 -8.85
C ARG A 171 -16.19 26.43 -8.81
N ALA A 172 -16.12 27.10 -7.67
CA ALA A 172 -16.51 28.51 -7.55
C ALA A 172 -15.55 29.45 -8.31
N LYS A 173 -14.24 29.19 -8.24
CA LYS A 173 -13.20 30.09 -8.75
C LYS A 173 -13.04 30.04 -10.27
N TYR A 174 -13.18 28.87 -10.88
CA TYR A 174 -12.88 28.68 -12.31
C TYR A 174 -14.07 28.19 -13.13
N LEU A 175 -15.11 27.71 -12.46
CA LEU A 175 -16.22 27.02 -13.10
C LEU A 175 -17.57 27.53 -12.56
N ALA A 176 -17.63 28.71 -11.96
CA ALA A 176 -18.89 29.44 -11.87
C ALA A 176 -19.33 29.80 -13.30
N GLU A 177 -20.64 29.89 -13.54
CA GLU A 177 -21.18 30.20 -14.88
C GLU A 177 -20.67 31.55 -15.40
#